data_AF-A0AAD7G817-F1
#
_entry.id   AF-A0AAD7G817-F1
#
_cell.length_a   1.000
_cell.length_b   1.000
_cell.length_c   1.000
_cell.angle_alpha   90.00
_cell.angle_beta   90.00
_cell.angle_gamma   90.00
#
_symmetry.space_group_name_H-M   'P 1'
#
loop_
_entity.id
_entity.type
_entity.pdbx_description
1 polymer ?
#
loop_
_entity_poly.entity_id
_entity_poly.type
_entity_poly.pdbx_seq_one_letter_code
_entity_poly.pdbx_strand_id
1 'polypeptide(L)'
;MNPNNFNPLYAPMPDGLRGFGPNASYLLGLGPLPAPTQQQAAVAMMQTALDSDMFDQHQMFEEDEDEENENENEHEDFFARGHRYSLLADHCPSPEPSVPHAHPQVPPQGPASLITVKVPVYGAVNKDKKAPTVNTTLVLPSDIPATDFFSRIHAQMNVDPTTAVLGWKESAERRRDPYHRLASAEDLNGAFKSLIKLQTSTRRKKDVIMEVVNLEVQPDGKTTKQAEKQSETALSIPELQQVQAKLKCAEHPGKNRWCYVMGPKSTHPGKHVELGIDVVSLWARKMHDGDADPDCVEPPSILRLDELAKRGRTREERNTRGRGQPTLPLSTSTRALHPVDDNTVKSKKRPHADLSSDEADSDDDDTLLISDVLRELQAKFPALDYLQYANVLQAQGIVYASSALDFDHAYYKATVGMADGAIGMFIKKAKKMVKDTKKAKGKKRARVDSESDKEN
;
A
#
# COMPACT_ATOMS: atom_id res chain seq x y z
N MET A 1 -14.20 51.23 61.37
CA MET A 1 -14.27 52.25 60.30
C MET A 1 -13.14 51.95 59.33
N ASN A 2 -13.46 51.49 58.13
CA ASN A 2 -12.47 51.17 57.09
C ASN A 2 -12.99 51.77 55.76
N PRO A 3 -12.36 52.82 55.20
CA PRO A 3 -12.82 53.47 53.99
C PRO A 3 -11.96 52.99 52.82
N ASN A 4 -12.43 52.01 52.05
CA ASN A 4 -11.97 51.74 50.68
C ASN A 4 -12.74 50.57 50.06
N ASN A 5 -13.97 50.85 49.61
CA ASN A 5 -14.67 49.95 48.71
C ASN A 5 -15.45 50.78 47.68
N PHE A 6 -14.71 51.36 46.73
CA PHE A 6 -15.27 51.98 45.53
C PHE A 6 -15.21 50.97 44.40
N ASN A 7 -16.36 50.41 44.05
CA ASN A 7 -16.55 49.48 42.94
C ASN A 7 -17.06 50.29 41.73
N PRO A 8 -16.27 50.51 40.66
CA PRO A 8 -16.64 51.41 39.57
C PRO A 8 -17.22 50.59 38.41
N LEU A 9 -18.47 50.11 38.50
CA LEU A 9 -19.03 49.30 37.40
C LEU A 9 -20.52 49.47 37.11
N TYR A 10 -21.17 50.51 37.63
CA TYR A 10 -22.54 50.85 37.22
C TYR A 10 -22.69 52.35 37.01
N ALA A 11 -22.32 52.80 35.81
CA ALA A 11 -22.83 54.06 35.28
C ALA A 11 -24.25 53.79 34.73
N PRO A 12 -25.29 54.51 35.17
CA PRO A 12 -26.62 54.40 34.58
C PRO A 12 -26.59 54.93 33.14
N MET A 13 -26.91 54.05 32.19
CA MET A 13 -27.05 54.39 30.77
C MET A 13 -28.21 55.40 30.58
N PRO A 14 -28.06 56.40 29.69
CA PRO A 14 -29.09 57.39 29.43
C PRO A 14 -30.31 56.77 28.73
N ASP A 15 -31.50 57.12 29.22
CA ASP A 15 -32.85 56.61 28.84
C ASP A 15 -33.30 56.93 27.38
N GLY A 16 -32.38 57.25 26.47
CA GLY A 16 -32.68 57.78 25.14
C GLY A 16 -32.75 56.78 23.98
N LEU A 17 -32.47 55.48 24.17
CA LEU A 17 -32.29 54.52 23.07
C LEU A 17 -33.28 53.33 23.09
N ARG A 18 -34.51 53.53 23.59
CA ARG A 18 -35.60 52.55 23.43
C ARG A 18 -36.19 52.62 22.03
N GLY A 19 -35.50 52.06 21.04
CA GLY A 19 -36.02 51.98 19.67
C GLY A 19 -35.29 51.04 18.72
N PHE A 20 -34.17 50.44 19.15
CA PHE A 20 -33.43 49.51 18.30
C PHE A 20 -34.00 48.10 18.46
N GLY A 21 -34.54 47.55 17.37
CA GLY A 21 -35.01 46.18 17.32
C GLY A 21 -33.90 45.18 17.69
N PRO A 22 -34.26 43.95 18.10
CA PRO A 22 -33.35 42.96 18.68
C PRO A 22 -32.13 42.59 17.82
N ASN A 23 -32.14 42.92 16.52
CA ASN A 23 -31.01 42.65 15.62
C ASN A 23 -29.85 43.65 15.78
N ALA A 24 -30.10 44.87 16.25
CA ALA A 24 -29.07 45.90 16.33
C ALA A 24 -28.14 45.71 17.53
N SER A 25 -28.63 45.17 18.65
CA SER A 25 -27.81 44.85 19.83
C SER A 25 -26.84 43.68 19.56
N TYR A 26 -27.24 42.72 18.73
CA TYR A 26 -26.36 41.65 18.27
C TYR A 26 -25.21 42.17 17.39
N LEU A 27 -25.51 43.05 16.41
CA LEU A 27 -24.48 43.64 15.54
C LEU A 27 -23.47 44.50 16.29
N LEU A 28 -23.84 45.03 17.47
CA LEU A 28 -22.95 45.80 18.35
C LEU A 28 -22.25 44.93 19.41
N GLY A 29 -22.42 43.60 19.39
CA GLY A 29 -21.74 42.67 20.31
C GLY A 29 -22.24 42.74 21.77
N LEU A 30 -23.37 43.40 22.01
CA LEU A 30 -23.94 43.61 23.36
C LEU A 30 -25.15 42.71 23.64
N GLY A 31 -25.53 41.84 22.70
CA GLY A 31 -26.67 40.95 22.82
C GLY A 31 -26.31 39.47 22.69
N PRO A 32 -27.14 38.55 23.22
CA PRO A 32 -26.96 37.12 23.03
C PRO A 32 -26.98 36.77 21.54
N LEU A 33 -26.15 35.81 21.13
CA LEU A 33 -26.10 35.32 19.75
C LEU A 33 -27.51 34.83 19.35
N PRO A 34 -28.10 35.29 18.24
CA PRO A 34 -29.37 34.75 17.78
C PRO A 34 -29.21 33.27 17.49
N ALA A 35 -30.26 32.48 17.77
CA ALA A 35 -30.26 31.07 17.47
C ALA A 35 -29.96 30.86 15.97
N PRO A 36 -29.08 29.91 15.61
CA PRO A 36 -28.71 29.67 14.22
C PRO A 36 -29.95 29.33 13.40
N THR A 37 -30.03 29.87 12.18
CA THR A 37 -31.13 29.55 11.28
C THR A 37 -31.04 28.08 10.85
N GLN A 38 -32.16 27.47 10.43
CA GLN A 38 -32.16 26.08 9.93
C GLN A 38 -31.18 25.90 8.76
N GLN A 39 -30.98 26.94 7.93
CA GLN A 39 -29.99 26.93 6.85
C GLN A 39 -28.55 26.88 7.38
N GLN A 40 -28.23 27.65 8.41
CA GLN A 40 -26.89 27.61 9.05
C GLN A 40 -26.64 26.27 9.74
N ALA A 41 -27.66 25.69 10.37
CA ALA A 41 -27.58 24.35 10.95
C ALA A 41 -27.33 23.28 9.88
N ALA A 42 -28.02 23.36 8.73
CA ALA A 42 -27.81 22.44 7.60
C ALA A 42 -26.41 22.57 6.98
N VAL A 43 -25.90 23.80 6.81
CA VAL A 43 -24.53 24.03 6.33
C VAL A 43 -23.51 23.46 7.31
N ALA A 44 -23.68 23.69 8.61
CA ALA A 44 -22.80 23.13 9.64
C ALA A 44 -22.81 21.59 9.61
N MET A 45 -23.98 20.96 9.48
CA MET A 45 -24.12 19.50 9.36
C MET A 45 -23.42 18.95 8.11
N MET A 46 -23.59 19.62 6.97
CA MET A 46 -22.94 19.24 5.71
C MET A 46 -21.41 19.38 5.79
N GLN A 47 -20.93 20.41 6.48
CA GLN A 47 -19.50 20.65 6.68
C GLN A 47 -18.88 19.61 7.62
N THR A 48 -19.56 19.25 8.72
CA THR A 48 -19.14 18.11 9.56
C THR A 48 -19.17 16.78 8.80
N ALA A 49 -20.11 16.57 7.87
CA ALA A 49 -20.14 15.35 7.07
C ALA A 49 -18.94 15.27 6.10
N LEU A 50 -18.57 16.38 5.47
CA LEU A 50 -17.39 16.47 4.60
C LEU A 50 -16.08 16.30 5.38
N ASP A 51 -15.98 16.86 6.58
CA ASP A 51 -14.78 16.72 7.43
C ASP A 51 -14.66 15.31 8.03
N SER A 52 -15.78 14.63 8.32
CA SER A 52 -15.76 13.26 8.83
C SER A 52 -15.29 12.26 7.76
N ASP A 53 -15.65 12.48 6.49
CA ASP A 53 -15.27 11.61 5.37
C ASP A 53 -13.77 11.74 5.00
N MET A 54 -13.12 12.85 5.37
CA MET A 54 -11.68 13.04 5.17
C MET A 54 -10.80 12.31 6.20
N PHE A 55 -11.30 12.02 7.40
CA PHE A 55 -10.53 11.34 8.43
C PHE A 55 -10.58 9.81 8.34
N ASP A 56 -11.68 9.24 7.83
CA ASP A 56 -11.87 7.78 7.80
C ASP A 56 -11.12 7.09 6.64
N GLN A 57 -10.91 7.77 5.51
CA GLN A 57 -10.17 7.18 4.37
C GLN A 57 -8.68 6.96 4.62
N HIS A 58 -8.10 7.59 5.64
CA HIS A 58 -6.68 7.42 5.96
C HIS A 58 -6.38 6.30 6.96
N GLN A 59 -7.40 5.74 7.63
CA GLN A 59 -7.20 4.64 8.58
C GLN A 59 -7.34 3.25 7.95
N MET A 60 -8.09 3.12 6.85
CA MET A 60 -8.35 1.82 6.19
C MET A 60 -7.36 1.40 5.08
N PHE A 61 -6.31 2.19 4.80
CA PHE A 61 -5.38 1.93 3.69
C PHE A 61 -3.96 1.52 4.07
N GLU A 62 -3.66 1.25 5.35
CA GLU A 62 -2.28 0.94 5.79
C GLU A 62 -2.08 -0.39 6.53
N GLU A 63 -3.01 -1.35 6.47
CA GLU A 63 -2.84 -2.70 7.03
C GLU A 63 -2.95 -3.77 5.94
N ASP A 64 -2.05 -3.79 4.97
CA ASP A 64 -1.83 -4.94 4.09
C ASP A 64 -0.41 -4.92 3.54
N GLU A 65 0.24 -6.08 3.48
CA GLU A 65 1.70 -6.35 3.30
C GLU A 65 2.38 -6.49 4.68
N ASP A 66 2.66 -7.67 5.26
CA ASP A 66 2.94 -9.00 4.70
C ASP A 66 2.61 -10.08 5.74
N GLU A 67 1.63 -10.97 5.49
CA GLU A 67 1.56 -12.27 6.18
C GLU A 67 2.28 -13.28 5.26
N GLU A 68 3.50 -13.62 5.68
CA GLU A 68 4.32 -14.64 5.05
C GLU A 68 3.59 -15.99 5.12
N ASN A 69 3.52 -16.63 3.95
CA ASN A 69 2.93 -17.93 3.74
C ASN A 69 3.87 -18.99 4.36
N GLU A 70 3.68 -19.28 5.65
CA GLU A 70 4.26 -20.45 6.30
C GLU A 70 3.70 -21.70 5.62
N ASN A 71 4.54 -22.27 4.76
CA ASN A 71 4.32 -23.53 4.09
C ASN A 71 4.56 -24.67 5.08
N GLU A 72 3.68 -24.83 6.07
CA GLU A 72 3.61 -26.03 6.90
C GLU A 72 2.90 -27.13 6.11
N ASN A 73 3.70 -27.96 5.46
CA ASN A 73 3.24 -29.22 4.87
C ASN A 73 3.84 -30.37 5.67
N GLU A 74 3.34 -30.54 6.90
CA GLU A 74 3.51 -31.75 7.71
C GLU A 74 2.11 -32.33 7.97
N HIS A 75 1.74 -33.39 7.27
CA HIS A 75 1.77 -34.76 7.79
C HIS A 75 0.66 -35.07 8.80
N GLU A 76 -0.57 -35.30 8.29
CA GLU A 76 -1.54 -36.18 8.98
C GLU A 76 -2.26 -37.08 7.97
N ASP A 77 -1.63 -38.21 7.68
CA ASP A 77 -2.26 -39.42 7.16
C ASP A 77 -2.08 -40.51 8.23
N PHE A 78 -2.94 -40.59 9.25
CA PHE A 78 -3.19 -41.85 9.98
C PHE A 78 -4.40 -41.76 10.91
N PHE A 79 -5.22 -42.82 10.93
CA PHE A 79 -6.49 -43.04 11.64
C PHE A 79 -7.72 -42.38 10.99
N ALA A 80 -8.81 -43.05 10.58
CA ALA A 80 -9.28 -44.40 10.91
C ALA A 80 -10.18 -44.95 9.77
N ARG A 81 -9.78 -46.10 9.23
CA ARG A 81 -10.69 -47.07 8.61
C ARG A 81 -11.15 -48.04 9.69
N GLY A 82 -12.45 -48.21 9.84
CA GLY A 82 -13.01 -49.40 10.49
C GLY A 82 -14.41 -49.16 11.05
N HIS A 83 -15.45 -49.55 10.31
CA HIS A 83 -16.26 -50.73 10.66
C HIS A 83 -17.38 -50.93 9.64
N ARG A 84 -17.33 -52.11 9.01
CA ARG A 84 -18.43 -52.75 8.29
C ARG A 84 -19.51 -53.24 9.27
N TYR A 85 -20.73 -53.39 8.73
CA TYR A 85 -21.67 -54.52 8.84
C TYR A 85 -23.11 -54.07 9.13
N SER A 86 -23.99 -54.26 8.13
CA SER A 86 -25.17 -55.17 8.17
C SER A 86 -26.41 -54.51 8.81
N LEU A 87 -27.62 -54.54 8.24
CA LEU A 87 -28.38 -55.68 7.74
C LEU A 87 -29.50 -55.21 6.79
N LEU A 88 -29.79 -56.07 5.81
CA LEU A 88 -31.06 -56.18 5.11
C LEU A 88 -32.21 -56.41 6.11
N ALA A 89 -33.33 -55.73 5.92
CA ALA A 89 -34.62 -56.19 6.39
C ALA A 89 -35.69 -55.89 5.34
N ASP A 90 -36.36 -56.95 4.93
CA ASP A 90 -37.46 -57.04 3.98
C ASP A 90 -38.75 -56.37 4.47
N HIS A 91 -39.44 -55.74 3.52
CA HIS A 91 -40.88 -55.77 3.23
C HIS A 91 -41.90 -55.87 4.38
N CYS A 92 -42.77 -54.86 4.49
CA CYS A 92 -44.24 -55.08 4.59
C CYS A 92 -45.03 -53.80 4.20
N PRO A 93 -46.03 -53.88 3.29
CA PRO A 93 -46.90 -52.76 2.96
C PRO A 93 -48.06 -52.66 3.97
N SER A 94 -48.22 -51.49 4.59
CA SER A 94 -49.34 -51.16 5.47
C SER A 94 -50.33 -50.25 4.73
N PRO A 95 -51.66 -50.47 4.81
CA PRO A 95 -52.64 -49.65 4.11
C PRO A 95 -52.80 -48.27 4.77
N GLU A 96 -52.91 -47.26 3.91
CA GLU A 96 -53.11 -45.84 4.23
C GLU A 96 -54.38 -45.58 5.05
N PRO A 97 -54.27 -44.83 6.16
CA PRO A 97 -55.33 -43.94 6.61
C PRO A 97 -55.15 -42.58 5.93
N SER A 98 -56.22 -42.10 5.29
CA SER A 98 -56.31 -40.79 4.65
C SER A 98 -56.16 -39.68 5.69
N VAL A 99 -54.96 -39.08 5.75
CA VAL A 99 -54.66 -37.91 6.58
C VAL A 99 -55.01 -36.63 5.79
N PRO A 100 -55.74 -35.67 6.39
CA PRO A 100 -56.06 -34.39 5.75
C PRO A 100 -54.77 -33.65 5.36
N HIS A 101 -54.76 -33.07 4.16
CA HIS A 101 -53.65 -32.32 3.57
C HIS A 101 -53.05 -31.30 4.54
N ALA A 102 -52.00 -31.70 5.27
CA ALA A 102 -51.14 -30.78 5.96
C ALA A 102 -50.36 -30.01 4.89
N HIS A 103 -50.58 -28.69 4.82
CA HIS A 103 -49.75 -27.79 4.04
C HIS A 103 -48.27 -28.09 4.36
N PRO A 104 -47.41 -28.33 3.36
CA PRO A 104 -46.00 -28.55 3.62
C PRO A 104 -45.44 -27.32 4.35
N GLN A 105 -45.15 -27.47 5.63
CA GLN A 105 -44.39 -26.49 6.40
C GLN A 105 -43.02 -26.40 5.74
N VAL A 106 -42.78 -25.30 5.03
CA VAL A 106 -41.46 -24.97 4.50
C VAL A 106 -40.53 -24.87 5.71
N PRO A 107 -39.44 -25.67 5.77
CA PRO A 107 -38.51 -25.61 6.88
C PRO A 107 -38.00 -24.17 7.05
N PRO A 108 -37.81 -23.68 8.28
CA PRO A 108 -37.34 -22.32 8.53
C PRO A 108 -35.99 -22.12 7.81
N GLN A 109 -35.99 -21.31 6.76
CA GLN A 109 -34.77 -20.92 6.07
C GLN A 109 -33.92 -20.11 7.06
N GLY A 110 -32.68 -20.55 7.28
CA GLY A 110 -31.71 -19.79 8.07
C GLY A 110 -31.48 -18.39 7.49
N PRO A 111 -30.93 -17.45 8.28
CA PRO A 111 -30.65 -16.11 7.77
C PRO A 111 -29.77 -16.20 6.52
N ALA A 112 -30.23 -15.61 5.43
CA ALA A 112 -29.45 -15.52 4.19
C ALA A 112 -28.12 -14.79 4.47
N SER A 113 -27.02 -15.30 3.91
CA SER A 113 -25.73 -14.65 4.04
C SER A 113 -25.75 -13.30 3.32
N LEU A 114 -25.07 -12.29 3.87
CA LEU A 114 -24.99 -10.97 3.26
C LEU A 114 -23.65 -10.81 2.52
N ILE A 115 -23.71 -10.26 1.31
CA ILE A 115 -22.56 -10.00 0.45
C ILE A 115 -22.42 -8.50 0.24
N THR A 116 -21.23 -7.99 0.52
CA THR A 116 -20.86 -6.59 0.31
C THR A 116 -20.32 -6.41 -1.11
N VAL A 117 -20.99 -5.60 -1.92
CA VAL A 117 -20.67 -5.35 -3.33
C VAL A 117 -20.28 -3.89 -3.51
N LYS A 118 -19.09 -3.64 -4.06
CA LYS A 118 -18.57 -2.32 -4.33
C LYS A 118 -18.62 -2.02 -5.82
N VAL A 119 -19.22 -0.90 -6.17
CA VAL A 119 -19.62 -0.55 -7.52
C VAL A 119 -19.20 0.89 -7.85
N PRO A 120 -18.53 1.16 -8.98
CA PRO A 120 -18.21 2.52 -9.40
C PRO A 120 -19.46 3.22 -9.93
N VAL A 121 -19.74 4.42 -9.41
CA VAL A 121 -20.78 5.32 -9.91
C VAL A 121 -20.15 6.25 -10.92
N TYR A 122 -20.56 6.13 -12.18
CA TYR A 122 -20.14 7.03 -13.24
C TYR A 122 -21.03 8.28 -13.20
N GLY A 123 -20.48 9.38 -12.68
CA GLY A 123 -21.15 10.68 -12.75
C GLY A 123 -21.39 11.10 -14.19
N ALA A 124 -22.43 11.90 -14.44
CA ALA A 124 -22.72 12.43 -15.77
C ALA A 124 -21.47 13.12 -16.33
N VAL A 125 -20.91 12.55 -17.40
CA VAL A 125 -19.67 13.02 -18.01
C VAL A 125 -19.95 14.36 -18.67
N ASN A 126 -19.50 15.45 -18.06
CA ASN A 126 -19.31 16.70 -18.79
C ASN A 126 -18.17 16.46 -19.79
N LYS A 127 -18.44 16.72 -21.09
CA LYS A 127 -17.61 16.32 -22.23
C LYS A 127 -16.11 16.73 -22.14
N ASP A 128 -15.75 17.65 -21.26
CA ASP A 128 -14.41 18.23 -21.18
C ASP A 128 -13.58 17.82 -19.95
N LYS A 129 -14.13 17.02 -19.00
CA LYS A 129 -13.39 16.62 -17.80
C LYS A 129 -13.68 15.17 -17.42
N LYS A 130 -12.61 14.39 -17.17
CA LYS A 130 -12.72 13.05 -16.56
C LYS A 130 -13.46 13.18 -15.23
N ALA A 131 -14.70 12.72 -15.19
CA ALA A 131 -15.50 12.74 -13.98
C ALA A 131 -14.83 11.85 -12.91
N PRO A 132 -14.75 12.29 -11.65
CA PRO A 132 -14.26 11.44 -10.58
C PRO A 132 -15.14 10.20 -10.46
N THR A 133 -14.53 9.02 -10.46
CA THR A 133 -15.23 7.77 -10.16
C THR A 133 -15.40 7.66 -8.65
N VAL A 134 -16.64 7.77 -8.17
CA VAL A 134 -16.98 7.54 -6.77
C VAL A 134 -17.43 6.09 -6.63
N ASN A 135 -16.89 5.35 -5.66
CA ASN A 135 -17.33 3.98 -5.40
C ASN A 135 -18.47 4.01 -4.38
N THR A 136 -19.53 3.23 -4.63
CA THR A 136 -20.62 2.99 -3.67
C THR A 136 -20.61 1.53 -3.24
N THR A 137 -20.94 1.27 -1.99
CA THR A 137 -21.04 -0.07 -1.42
C THR A 137 -22.50 -0.44 -1.21
N LEU A 138 -22.90 -1.61 -1.69
CA LEU A 138 -24.23 -2.21 -1.54
C LEU A 138 -24.10 -3.47 -0.67
N VAL A 139 -25.06 -3.71 0.21
CA VAL A 139 -25.15 -4.97 0.97
C VAL A 139 -26.36 -5.72 0.45
N LEU A 140 -26.13 -6.88 -0.15
CA LEU A 140 -27.15 -7.68 -0.82
C LEU A 140 -27.23 -9.09 -0.20
N PRO A 141 -28.43 -9.69 -0.11
CA PRO A 141 -28.54 -11.06 0.36
C PRO A 141 -28.04 -12.04 -0.71
N SER A 142 -27.42 -13.14 -0.30
CA SER A 142 -26.77 -14.11 -1.19
C SER A 142 -27.73 -14.88 -2.10
N ASP A 143 -29.01 -14.87 -1.78
CA ASP A 143 -30.11 -15.51 -2.53
C ASP A 143 -30.87 -14.52 -3.44
N ILE A 144 -30.36 -13.29 -3.61
CA ILE A 144 -30.95 -12.31 -4.53
C ILE A 144 -31.08 -12.90 -5.95
N PRO A 145 -32.26 -12.81 -6.59
CA PRO A 145 -32.41 -13.23 -7.97
C PRO A 145 -31.45 -12.49 -8.91
N ALA A 146 -30.85 -13.19 -9.86
CA ALA A 146 -29.87 -12.61 -10.77
C ALA A 146 -30.41 -11.37 -11.52
N THR A 147 -31.70 -11.39 -11.90
CA THR A 147 -32.35 -10.26 -12.55
C THR A 147 -32.39 -8.99 -11.69
N ASP A 148 -32.69 -9.14 -10.39
CA ASP A 148 -32.70 -8.03 -9.43
C ASP A 148 -31.27 -7.56 -9.14
N PHE A 149 -30.32 -8.48 -8.99
CA PHE A 149 -28.91 -8.16 -8.83
C PHE A 149 -28.41 -7.29 -10.00
N PHE A 150 -28.54 -7.76 -11.24
CA PHE A 150 -28.07 -7.01 -12.40
C PHE A 150 -28.81 -5.68 -12.57
N SER A 151 -30.12 -5.64 -12.30
CA SER A 151 -30.89 -4.40 -12.36
C SER A 151 -30.35 -3.33 -11.39
N ARG A 152 -30.07 -3.71 -10.14
CA ARG A 152 -29.51 -2.79 -9.13
C ARG A 152 -28.10 -2.33 -9.50
N ILE A 153 -27.25 -3.24 -9.98
CA ILE A 153 -25.88 -2.89 -10.39
C ILE A 153 -25.90 -1.93 -11.58
N HIS A 154 -26.69 -2.21 -12.62
CA HIS A 154 -26.82 -1.32 -13.77
C HIS A 154 -27.36 0.06 -13.38
N ALA A 155 -28.38 0.11 -12.52
CA ALA A 155 -28.93 1.36 -12.00
C ALA A 155 -27.88 2.15 -11.20
N GLN A 156 -27.11 1.48 -10.33
CA GLN A 156 -26.09 2.13 -9.50
C GLN A 156 -24.90 2.65 -10.34
N MET A 157 -24.50 1.91 -11.37
CA MET A 157 -23.43 2.32 -12.29
C MET A 157 -23.89 3.37 -13.31
N ASN A 158 -25.21 3.58 -13.45
CA ASN A 158 -25.80 4.41 -14.50
C ASN A 158 -25.34 3.97 -15.91
N VAL A 159 -25.36 2.65 -16.15
CA VAL A 159 -25.01 2.03 -17.45
C VAL A 159 -26.21 1.34 -18.05
N ASP A 160 -26.28 1.31 -19.38
CA ASP A 160 -27.36 0.64 -20.08
C ASP A 160 -27.20 -0.90 -19.99
N PRO A 161 -28.22 -1.65 -19.54
CA PRO A 161 -28.16 -3.09 -19.36
C PRO A 161 -27.87 -3.88 -20.65
N THR A 162 -28.14 -3.31 -21.83
CA THR A 162 -27.95 -4.03 -23.11
C THR A 162 -26.53 -3.95 -23.64
N THR A 163 -25.79 -2.93 -23.23
CA THR A 163 -24.41 -2.67 -23.69
C THR A 163 -23.39 -3.01 -22.60
N ALA A 164 -23.73 -2.91 -21.32
CA ALA A 164 -22.78 -3.18 -20.26
C ALA A 164 -22.31 -4.65 -20.23
N VAL A 165 -20.99 -4.86 -20.25
CA VAL A 165 -20.37 -6.15 -19.95
C VAL A 165 -19.75 -6.08 -18.58
N LEU A 166 -20.38 -6.72 -17.59
CA LEU A 166 -19.89 -6.67 -16.21
C LEU A 166 -18.78 -7.69 -15.96
N GLY A 167 -17.82 -7.29 -15.15
CA GLY A 167 -16.80 -8.15 -14.56
C GLY A 167 -16.72 -7.94 -13.05
N TRP A 168 -16.22 -8.94 -12.33
CA TRP A 168 -16.06 -8.89 -10.89
C TRP A 168 -14.69 -9.39 -10.47
N LYS A 169 -14.23 -8.95 -9.31
CA LYS A 169 -13.07 -9.51 -8.62
C LYS A 169 -13.27 -9.45 -7.12
N GLU A 170 -12.46 -10.19 -6.38
CA GLU A 170 -12.37 -10.04 -4.93
C GLU A 170 -11.49 -8.83 -4.56
N SER A 171 -11.81 -8.10 -3.49
CA SER A 171 -10.97 -7.01 -2.98
C SER A 171 -9.53 -7.44 -2.65
N ALA A 172 -9.34 -8.67 -2.17
CA ALA A 172 -8.05 -9.26 -1.85
C ALA A 172 -7.28 -9.80 -3.08
N GLU A 173 -7.94 -9.92 -4.23
CA GLU A 173 -7.31 -10.41 -5.46
C GLU A 173 -6.28 -9.39 -5.98
N ARG A 174 -5.17 -9.86 -6.56
CA ARG A 174 -4.08 -8.96 -6.94
C ARG A 174 -4.59 -7.97 -7.96
N ARG A 175 -4.17 -6.71 -7.86
CA ARG A 175 -4.60 -5.63 -8.78
C ARG A 175 -4.33 -5.90 -10.27
N ARG A 176 -3.47 -6.85 -10.61
CA ARG A 176 -3.11 -7.22 -11.99
C ARG A 176 -3.92 -8.39 -12.53
N ASP A 177 -4.62 -9.12 -11.66
CA ASP A 177 -5.39 -10.28 -12.08
C ASP A 177 -6.60 -9.80 -12.90
N PRO A 178 -6.95 -10.52 -13.98
CA PRO A 178 -8.07 -10.13 -14.82
C PRO A 178 -9.39 -10.28 -14.07
N TYR A 179 -10.35 -9.38 -14.34
CA TYR A 179 -11.70 -9.50 -13.80
C TYR A 179 -12.40 -10.74 -14.38
N HIS A 180 -13.09 -11.47 -13.51
CA HIS A 180 -13.95 -12.60 -13.88
C HIS A 180 -15.23 -12.06 -14.52
N ARG A 181 -15.66 -12.64 -15.65
CA ARG A 181 -16.86 -12.18 -16.36
C ARG A 181 -18.13 -12.49 -15.55
N LEU A 182 -19.09 -11.57 -15.55
CA LEU A 182 -20.37 -11.72 -14.85
C LEU A 182 -21.53 -11.51 -15.85
N ALA A 183 -21.84 -12.53 -16.66
CA ALA A 183 -22.83 -12.43 -17.74
C ALA A 183 -24.11 -13.21 -17.48
N SER A 184 -24.05 -14.27 -16.67
CA SER A 184 -25.16 -15.19 -16.44
C SER A 184 -25.49 -15.34 -14.96
N ALA A 185 -26.65 -15.93 -14.67
CA ALA A 185 -27.02 -16.31 -13.30
C ALA A 185 -26.06 -17.37 -12.71
N GLU A 186 -25.47 -18.23 -13.56
CA GLU A 186 -24.48 -19.22 -13.13
C GLU A 186 -23.18 -18.55 -12.68
N ASP A 187 -22.71 -17.54 -13.41
CA ASP A 187 -21.53 -16.75 -13.04
C ASP A 187 -21.74 -16.05 -11.69
N LEU A 188 -22.92 -15.46 -11.48
CA LEU A 188 -23.27 -14.80 -10.22
C LEU A 188 -23.31 -15.80 -9.05
N ASN A 189 -23.96 -16.93 -9.24
CA ASN A 189 -24.00 -17.99 -8.23
C ASN A 189 -22.59 -18.54 -7.92
N GLY A 190 -21.73 -18.67 -8.94
CA GLY A 190 -20.33 -19.06 -8.79
C GLY A 190 -19.54 -18.03 -7.98
N ALA A 191 -19.70 -16.74 -8.30
CA ALA A 191 -19.08 -15.63 -7.57
C ALA A 191 -19.50 -15.62 -6.10
N PHE A 192 -20.80 -15.70 -5.82
CA PHE A 192 -21.32 -15.70 -4.46
C PHE A 192 -20.87 -16.91 -3.65
N LYS A 193 -20.86 -18.11 -4.24
CA LYS A 193 -20.31 -19.30 -3.59
C LYS A 193 -18.84 -19.13 -3.22
N SER A 194 -18.05 -18.52 -4.11
CA SER A 194 -16.63 -18.22 -3.85
C SER A 194 -16.48 -17.26 -2.67
N LEU A 195 -17.23 -16.16 -2.67
CA LEU A 195 -17.17 -15.13 -1.63
C LEU A 195 -17.66 -15.64 -0.27
N ILE A 196 -18.74 -16.44 -0.22
CA ILE A 196 -19.26 -17.03 1.02
C ILE A 196 -18.25 -18.04 1.58
N LYS A 197 -17.60 -18.84 0.73
CA LYS A 197 -16.52 -19.75 1.14
C LYS A 197 -15.35 -18.98 1.77
N LEU A 198 -15.06 -17.78 1.26
CA LEU A 198 -14.02 -16.91 1.79
C LEU A 198 -14.45 -16.24 3.11
N GLN A 199 -15.70 -15.76 3.21
CA GLN A 199 -16.26 -15.18 4.44
C GLN A 199 -16.32 -16.19 5.59
N THR A 200 -16.62 -17.46 5.28
CA THR A 200 -16.69 -18.54 6.28
C THR A 200 -15.31 -19.08 6.67
N SER A 201 -14.24 -18.64 6.01
CA SER A 201 -12.88 -19.05 6.35
C SER A 201 -12.40 -18.36 7.62
N THR A 202 -12.12 -19.14 8.66
CA THR A 202 -11.62 -18.64 9.97
C THR A 202 -10.23 -17.99 9.89
N ARG A 203 -9.51 -18.16 8.77
CA ARG A 203 -8.17 -17.61 8.58
C ARG A 203 -8.15 -16.14 8.20
N ARG A 204 -9.28 -15.59 7.71
CA ARG A 204 -9.31 -14.22 7.20
C ARG A 204 -9.82 -13.25 8.26
N LYS A 205 -9.07 -12.17 8.49
CA LYS A 205 -9.44 -11.05 9.37
C LYS A 205 -10.12 -9.90 8.62
N LYS A 206 -10.05 -9.87 7.29
CA LYS A 206 -10.55 -8.77 6.45
C LYS A 206 -11.91 -9.08 5.84
N ASP A 207 -12.73 -8.04 5.71
CA ASP A 207 -14.02 -8.13 5.02
C ASP A 207 -13.84 -8.51 3.55
N VAL A 208 -14.62 -9.52 3.12
CA VAL A 208 -14.65 -9.99 1.75
C VAL A 208 -15.62 -9.10 0.96
N ILE A 209 -15.09 -8.31 0.04
CA ILE A 209 -15.86 -7.36 -0.79
C ILE A 209 -15.76 -7.77 -2.26
N MET A 210 -16.90 -7.83 -2.94
CA MET A 210 -16.99 -8.04 -4.39
C MET A 210 -16.85 -6.70 -5.11
N GLU A 211 -15.78 -6.49 -5.86
CA GLU A 211 -15.63 -5.29 -6.71
C GLU A 211 -16.18 -5.59 -8.11
N VAL A 212 -17.22 -4.85 -8.52
CA VAL A 212 -17.86 -4.99 -9.85
C VAL A 212 -17.49 -3.82 -10.74
N VAL A 213 -17.13 -4.09 -11.99
CA VAL A 213 -16.73 -3.07 -12.99
C VAL A 213 -17.38 -3.35 -14.34
N ASN A 214 -17.51 -2.31 -15.18
CA ASN A 214 -17.91 -2.48 -16.57
C ASN A 214 -16.64 -2.67 -17.42
N LEU A 215 -16.54 -3.80 -18.11
CA LEU A 215 -15.39 -4.19 -18.93
C LEU A 215 -15.34 -3.46 -20.28
N GLU A 216 -16.48 -2.97 -20.80
CA GLU A 216 -16.52 -2.20 -22.04
C GLU A 216 -16.08 -0.75 -21.84
N VAL A 217 -16.54 -0.15 -20.73
CA VAL A 217 -16.05 1.16 -20.29
C VAL A 217 -14.73 0.92 -19.56
N GLN A 218 -13.71 0.50 -20.31
CA GLN A 218 -12.36 0.71 -19.84
C GLN A 218 -12.24 2.24 -19.69
N PRO A 219 -12.09 2.78 -18.48
CA PRO A 219 -11.91 4.22 -18.33
C PRO A 219 -10.69 4.58 -19.19
N ASP A 220 -10.90 5.38 -20.24
CA ASP A 220 -9.93 5.75 -21.29
C ASP A 220 -8.58 6.23 -20.72
N GLY A 221 -7.76 5.31 -20.22
CA GLY A 221 -6.64 5.65 -19.34
C GLY A 221 -6.10 4.54 -18.45
N LYS A 222 -6.61 3.31 -18.53
CA LYS A 222 -5.91 2.12 -18.02
C LYS A 222 -5.86 0.99 -19.06
N THR A 223 -5.49 1.31 -20.30
CA THR A 223 -4.50 0.43 -20.93
C THR A 223 -3.34 0.28 -19.95
N THR A 224 -2.96 -0.96 -19.72
CA THR A 224 -1.84 -1.47 -18.93
C THR A 224 -0.71 -0.45 -18.72
N LYS A 225 -0.83 0.38 -17.68
CA LYS A 225 0.25 1.24 -17.13
C LYS A 225 1.28 0.38 -16.37
N GLN A 226 1.78 -0.65 -17.05
CA GLN A 226 3.05 -1.29 -16.72
C GLN A 226 4.09 -1.19 -17.86
N ALA A 227 3.77 -0.47 -18.94
CA ALA A 227 4.78 0.08 -19.87
C ALA A 227 4.62 1.59 -20.13
N GLU A 228 3.54 2.23 -19.65
CA GLU A 228 3.19 3.61 -20.06
C GLU A 228 3.00 4.56 -18.87
N LYS A 229 3.93 4.49 -17.91
CA LYS A 229 4.19 5.57 -16.94
C LYS A 229 5.46 6.35 -17.34
N GLN A 230 5.59 6.59 -18.64
CA GLN A 230 6.38 7.66 -19.26
C GLN A 230 5.61 8.22 -20.47
N SER A 231 4.30 8.50 -20.32
CA SER A 231 3.72 9.59 -21.12
C SER A 231 4.31 10.87 -20.53
N GLU A 232 5.50 11.28 -20.94
CA GLU A 232 5.64 12.22 -22.04
C GLU A 232 4.53 13.26 -21.92
N THR A 233 4.66 14.13 -20.92
CA THR A 233 4.64 15.56 -21.24
C THR A 233 5.43 15.67 -22.52
N ALA A 234 4.78 16.10 -23.61
CA ALA A 234 5.30 16.19 -24.96
C ALA A 234 6.55 17.07 -25.02
N LEU A 235 7.64 16.57 -24.44
CA LEU A 235 8.98 16.86 -24.87
C LEU A 235 9.04 16.19 -26.22
N SER A 236 8.85 17.03 -27.21
CA SER A 236 9.41 16.89 -28.54
C SER A 236 10.46 15.76 -28.58
N ILE A 237 10.04 14.65 -29.20
CA ILE A 237 10.87 13.47 -29.54
C ILE A 237 12.29 13.85 -30.04
N PRO A 238 12.52 14.94 -30.81
CA PRO A 238 13.86 15.23 -31.32
C PRO A 238 14.90 15.56 -30.25
N GLU A 239 14.58 16.24 -29.14
CA GLU A 239 15.57 16.56 -28.09
C GLU A 239 16.08 15.28 -27.42
N LEU A 240 15.19 14.31 -27.16
CA LEU A 240 15.59 13.03 -26.60
C LEU A 240 16.49 12.26 -27.58
N GLN A 241 16.12 12.22 -28.86
CA GLN A 241 16.94 11.59 -29.89
C GLN A 241 18.30 12.28 -30.05
N GLN A 242 18.35 13.60 -29.93
CA GLN A 242 19.57 14.40 -30.00
C GLN A 242 20.51 14.08 -28.82
N VAL A 243 20.00 14.06 -27.59
CA VAL A 243 20.79 13.70 -26.40
C VAL A 243 21.30 12.26 -26.52
N GLN A 244 20.44 11.33 -26.95
CA GLN A 244 20.83 9.92 -27.14
C GLN A 244 21.92 9.76 -28.21
N ALA A 245 21.84 10.50 -29.31
CA ALA A 245 22.83 10.46 -30.37
C ALA A 245 24.18 11.04 -29.91
N LYS A 246 24.17 12.17 -29.19
CA LYS A 246 25.37 12.85 -28.70
C LYS A 246 26.07 12.10 -27.57
N LEU A 247 25.32 11.46 -26.67
CA LEU A 247 25.88 10.75 -25.53
C LEU A 247 26.19 9.27 -25.81
N LYS A 248 26.03 8.80 -27.05
CA LYS A 248 26.33 7.42 -27.42
C LYS A 248 27.83 7.16 -27.30
N CYS A 249 28.21 6.23 -26.43
CA CYS A 249 29.60 5.94 -26.14
C CYS A 249 30.17 4.86 -27.08
N ALA A 250 31.38 5.07 -27.62
CA ALA A 250 32.09 4.07 -28.42
C ALA A 250 32.79 3.00 -27.55
N GLU A 251 33.23 3.35 -26.34
CA GLU A 251 33.97 2.44 -25.45
C GLU A 251 33.08 1.42 -24.74
N HIS A 252 31.79 1.74 -24.54
CA HIS A 252 30.83 0.88 -23.85
C HIS A 252 29.80 0.31 -24.85
N PRO A 253 30.09 -0.83 -25.50
CA PRO A 253 29.15 -1.45 -26.44
C PRO A 253 27.89 -1.95 -25.69
N GLY A 254 26.72 -1.69 -26.27
CA GLY A 254 25.45 -2.21 -25.76
C GLY A 254 24.23 -1.40 -26.20
N LYS A 255 23.05 -2.03 -26.14
CA LYS A 255 21.78 -1.33 -26.34
C LYS A 255 21.54 -0.44 -25.12
N ASN A 256 21.25 0.84 -25.33
CA ASN A 256 20.96 1.84 -24.28
C ASN A 256 22.15 2.22 -23.39
N ARG A 257 23.38 2.25 -23.94
CA ARG A 257 24.56 2.76 -23.22
C ARG A 257 24.91 4.16 -23.68
N TRP A 258 24.64 5.12 -22.80
CA TRP A 258 25.04 6.51 -22.95
C TRP A 258 26.06 6.84 -21.88
N CYS A 259 27.08 7.62 -22.22
CA CYS A 259 28.07 8.07 -21.26
C CYS A 259 28.28 9.57 -21.38
N TYR A 260 28.39 10.22 -20.23
CA TYR A 260 28.98 11.55 -20.16
C TYR A 260 30.50 11.41 -20.07
N VAL A 261 31.22 12.07 -20.97
CA VAL A 261 32.68 12.14 -20.93
C VAL A 261 33.07 13.39 -20.17
N MET A 262 33.77 13.20 -19.05
CA MET A 262 34.22 14.32 -18.22
C MET A 262 35.16 15.23 -19.01
N GLY A 263 34.82 16.51 -19.11
CA GLY A 263 35.62 17.51 -19.81
C GLY A 263 36.98 17.80 -19.16
N PRO A 264 37.85 18.58 -19.83
CA PRO A 264 39.22 18.85 -19.39
C PRO A 264 39.32 19.59 -18.04
N LYS A 265 38.25 20.27 -17.61
CA LYS A 265 38.18 20.98 -16.32
C LYS A 265 37.83 20.06 -15.14
N SER A 266 37.42 18.82 -15.39
CA SER A 266 37.10 17.86 -14.33
C SER A 266 38.38 17.29 -13.69
N THR A 267 38.25 16.80 -12.46
CA THR A 267 39.30 16.07 -11.74
C THR A 267 39.79 14.83 -12.49
N HIS A 268 38.97 14.28 -13.39
CA HIS A 268 39.29 13.10 -14.18
C HIS A 268 38.87 13.29 -15.64
N PRO A 269 39.66 14.07 -16.42
CA PRO A 269 39.33 14.33 -17.81
C PRO A 269 39.34 13.04 -18.62
N GLY A 270 38.38 12.89 -19.53
CA GLY A 270 38.22 11.69 -20.35
C GLY A 270 37.58 10.50 -19.64
N LYS A 271 37.26 10.60 -18.34
CA LYS A 271 36.54 9.51 -17.66
C LYS A 271 35.08 9.47 -18.13
N HIS A 272 34.64 8.28 -18.51
CA HIS A 272 33.26 8.00 -18.87
C HIS A 272 32.39 7.74 -17.63
N VAL A 273 31.22 8.37 -17.57
CA VAL A 273 30.19 8.12 -16.56
C VAL A 273 28.97 7.56 -17.26
N GLU A 274 28.63 6.31 -16.98
CA GLU A 274 27.44 5.65 -17.54
C GLU A 274 26.16 6.32 -17.06
N LEU A 275 25.26 6.60 -18.00
CA LEU A 275 23.97 7.25 -17.76
C LEU A 275 22.84 6.27 -18.09
N GLY A 276 21.88 6.14 -17.18
CA GLY A 276 20.62 5.43 -17.43
C GLY A 276 19.66 6.28 -18.27
N ILE A 277 18.67 5.63 -18.90
CA ILE A 277 17.65 6.29 -19.71
C ILE A 277 16.93 7.41 -18.95
N ASP A 278 16.67 7.23 -17.65
CA ASP A 278 16.00 8.25 -16.83
C ASP A 278 16.81 9.56 -16.76
N VAL A 279 18.14 9.45 -16.70
CA VAL A 279 19.05 10.61 -16.66
C VAL A 279 19.11 11.30 -18.02
N VAL A 280 19.14 10.50 -19.10
CA VAL A 280 19.13 10.99 -20.49
C VAL A 280 17.80 11.71 -20.81
N SER A 281 16.67 11.14 -20.38
CA SER A 281 15.35 11.77 -20.54
C SER A 281 15.21 13.05 -19.72
N LEU A 282 15.79 13.08 -18.51
CA LEU A 282 15.81 14.30 -17.69
C LEU A 282 16.69 15.39 -18.32
N TRP A 283 17.81 15.02 -18.95
CA TRP A 283 18.65 15.95 -19.70
C TRP A 283 17.88 16.52 -20.90
N ALA A 284 17.22 15.68 -21.70
CA ALA A 284 16.40 16.12 -22.82
C ALA A 284 15.29 17.10 -22.39
N ARG A 285 14.64 16.83 -21.24
CA ARG A 285 13.67 17.77 -20.63
C ARG A 285 14.31 19.12 -20.35
N LYS A 286 15.49 19.12 -19.75
CA LYS A 286 16.19 20.37 -19.40
C LYS A 286 16.70 21.13 -20.61
N MET A 287 17.09 20.45 -21.68
CA MET A 287 17.41 21.10 -22.95
C MET A 287 16.18 21.78 -23.55
N HIS A 288 15.02 21.12 -23.52
CA HIS A 288 13.77 21.70 -23.99
C HIS A 288 13.35 22.93 -23.17
N ASP A 289 13.52 22.88 -21.85
CA ASP A 289 13.24 24.01 -20.94
C ASP A 289 14.23 25.19 -21.12
N GLY A 290 15.30 25.03 -21.89
CA GLY A 290 16.37 26.04 -22.04
C GLY A 290 17.34 26.11 -20.84
N ASP A 291 17.25 25.13 -19.93
CA ASP A 291 18.05 25.05 -18.69
C ASP A 291 19.35 24.24 -18.86
N ALA A 292 19.58 23.65 -20.03
CA ALA A 292 20.77 22.87 -20.32
C ALA A 292 21.31 23.18 -21.72
N ASP A 293 22.61 22.93 -21.89
CA ASP A 293 23.30 23.14 -23.15
C ASP A 293 22.70 22.27 -24.28
N PRO A 294 22.22 22.87 -25.39
CA PRO A 294 21.70 22.12 -26.53
C PRO A 294 22.76 21.21 -27.18
N ASP A 295 24.04 21.48 -26.92
CA ASP A 295 25.15 20.67 -27.39
C ASP A 295 25.51 19.48 -26.51
N CYS A 296 24.83 19.30 -25.38
CA CYS A 296 25.12 18.23 -24.42
C CYS A 296 26.58 18.22 -23.94
N VAL A 297 27.31 19.36 -24.05
CA VAL A 297 28.71 19.46 -23.60
C VAL A 297 28.75 19.56 -22.09
N GLU A 298 27.83 20.35 -21.52
CA GLU A 298 27.70 20.53 -20.08
C GLU A 298 26.39 19.91 -19.55
N PRO A 299 26.48 19.05 -18.52
CA PRO A 299 25.32 18.39 -17.95
C PRO A 299 24.49 19.39 -17.13
N PRO A 300 23.15 19.29 -17.13
CA PRO A 300 22.30 20.10 -16.28
C PRO A 300 22.73 19.99 -14.81
N SER A 301 22.80 21.13 -14.12
CA SER A 301 23.27 21.23 -12.72
C SER A 301 22.55 20.28 -11.76
N ILE A 302 21.27 19.99 -12.04
CA ILE A 302 20.42 19.08 -11.26
C ILE A 302 20.86 17.61 -11.30
N LEU A 303 21.65 17.20 -12.30
CA LEU A 303 22.06 15.81 -12.46
C LEU A 303 23.17 15.40 -11.49
N ARG A 304 23.84 16.38 -10.85
CA ARG A 304 24.93 16.17 -9.88
C ARG A 304 25.87 15.03 -10.31
N LEU A 305 26.35 15.06 -11.55
CA LEU A 305 27.12 13.94 -12.14
C LEU A 305 28.38 13.60 -11.32
N ASP A 306 28.94 14.56 -10.59
CA ASP A 306 30.04 14.33 -9.65
C ASP A 306 29.68 13.34 -8.54
N GLU A 307 28.43 13.36 -8.04
CA GLU A 307 27.94 12.40 -7.06
C GLU A 307 27.72 11.01 -7.68
N LEU A 308 27.23 10.95 -8.92
CA LEU A 308 27.06 9.69 -9.64
C LEU A 308 28.40 9.02 -9.94
N ALA A 309 29.41 9.79 -10.35
CA ALA A 309 30.77 9.30 -10.58
C ALA A 309 31.42 8.77 -9.28
N LYS A 310 31.13 9.39 -8.14
CA LYS A 310 31.55 8.89 -6.81
C LYS A 310 30.84 7.60 -6.44
N ARG A 311 29.53 7.54 -6.66
CA ARG A 311 28.69 6.35 -6.34
C ARG A 311 29.08 5.13 -7.17
N GLY A 312 29.45 5.31 -8.44
CA GLY A 312 29.95 4.23 -9.30
C GLY A 312 31.23 3.59 -8.73
N ARG A 313 32.18 4.40 -8.26
CA ARG A 313 33.43 3.91 -7.66
C ARG A 313 33.19 3.08 -6.41
N THR A 314 32.30 3.52 -5.52
CA THR A 314 31.98 2.77 -4.29
C THR A 314 31.38 1.40 -4.59
N ARG A 315 30.66 1.26 -5.72
CA ARG A 315 30.09 -0.03 -6.16
C ARG A 315 31.17 -0.97 -6.70
N GLU A 316 32.11 -0.44 -7.47
CA GLU A 316 33.22 -1.21 -8.06
C GLU A 316 34.21 -1.70 -6.99
N GLU A 317 34.49 -0.86 -5.98
CA GLU A 317 35.30 -1.23 -4.81
C GLU A 317 34.64 -2.32 -3.95
N ARG A 318 33.30 -2.33 -3.85
CA ARG A 318 32.59 -3.42 -3.15
C ARG A 318 32.60 -4.73 -3.92
N ASN A 319 32.47 -4.67 -5.25
CA ASN A 319 32.50 -5.89 -6.07
C ASN A 319 33.88 -6.54 -6.13
N THR A 320 34.97 -5.76 -6.01
CA THR A 320 36.33 -6.30 -6.05
C THR A 320 36.80 -6.88 -4.71
N ARG A 321 36.17 -6.52 -3.58
CA ARG A 321 36.52 -7.06 -2.25
C ARG A 321 35.85 -8.40 -1.89
N GLY A 322 34.82 -8.83 -2.62
CA GLY A 322 34.06 -10.05 -2.32
C GLY A 322 34.59 -11.34 -2.97
N ARG A 323 35.56 -11.26 -3.90
CA ARG A 323 36.13 -12.43 -4.60
C ARG A 323 37.46 -12.85 -3.97
N GLY A 324 37.44 -13.16 -2.68
CA GLY A 324 38.50 -13.95 -2.06
C GLY A 324 38.54 -15.32 -2.76
N GLN A 325 39.68 -15.68 -3.35
CA GLN A 325 39.87 -17.02 -3.91
C GLN A 325 39.59 -18.07 -2.82
N PRO A 326 38.90 -19.19 -3.15
CA PRO A 326 38.74 -20.28 -2.22
C PRO A 326 40.10 -20.97 -2.06
N THR A 327 40.76 -20.70 -0.93
CA THR A 327 41.92 -21.47 -0.49
C THR A 327 41.44 -22.88 -0.14
N LEU A 328 41.65 -23.84 -1.04
CA LEU A 328 41.37 -25.26 -0.81
C LEU A 328 42.34 -25.82 0.24
N PRO A 329 41.88 -26.33 1.39
CA PRO A 329 42.74 -27.06 2.32
C PRO A 329 42.98 -28.48 1.78
N LEU A 330 44.22 -28.72 1.33
CA LEU A 330 44.70 -30.04 0.92
C LEU A 330 44.94 -30.92 2.17
N SER A 331 43.93 -31.68 2.58
CA SER A 331 44.07 -32.69 3.64
C SER A 331 44.45 -34.04 3.02
N THR A 332 45.75 -34.36 3.06
CA THR A 332 46.27 -35.69 2.77
C THR A 332 46.03 -36.60 3.97
N SER A 333 45.07 -37.53 3.89
CA SER A 333 44.99 -38.67 4.80
C SER A 333 45.01 -39.97 4.00
N THR A 334 46.16 -40.62 4.08
CA THR A 334 46.43 -41.98 3.62
C THR A 334 45.68 -42.99 4.49
N ARG A 335 44.79 -43.81 3.92
CA ARG A 335 44.44 -45.10 4.54
C ARG A 335 43.98 -46.17 3.54
N ALA A 336 44.86 -47.18 3.44
CA ALA A 336 44.68 -48.62 3.27
C ALA A 336 43.64 -49.20 2.29
N LEU A 337 44.20 -49.98 1.36
CA LEU A 337 43.60 -50.94 0.46
C LEU A 337 42.81 -52.04 1.20
N HIS A 338 41.63 -52.39 0.68
CA HIS A 338 41.05 -53.74 0.80
C HIS A 338 40.41 -54.16 -0.53
N PRO A 339 40.51 -55.44 -0.94
CA PRO A 339 40.04 -55.92 -2.22
C PRO A 339 38.60 -56.49 -2.15
N VAL A 340 37.87 -56.21 -3.24
CA VAL A 340 36.90 -57.04 -3.98
C VAL A 340 36.15 -58.14 -3.22
N ASP A 341 34.82 -58.05 -3.13
CA ASP A 341 33.94 -59.03 -3.80
C ASP A 341 32.45 -58.63 -3.83
N ASP A 342 31.91 -58.87 -5.02
CA ASP A 342 30.56 -59.23 -5.46
C ASP A 342 29.28 -58.39 -5.25
N ASN A 343 28.73 -58.05 -6.41
CA ASN A 343 27.33 -57.95 -6.82
C ASN A 343 26.24 -58.02 -5.74
N THR A 344 25.46 -56.94 -5.62
CA THR A 344 23.99 -57.03 -5.77
C THR A 344 23.35 -55.67 -6.04
N VAL A 345 22.51 -55.66 -7.06
CA VAL A 345 21.55 -54.64 -7.47
C VAL A 345 20.84 -54.00 -6.28
N LYS A 346 20.91 -52.66 -6.11
CA LYS A 346 19.87 -51.82 -5.47
C LYS A 346 20.16 -50.32 -5.57
N SER A 347 19.27 -49.63 -6.29
CA SER A 347 18.69 -48.32 -5.98
C SER A 347 19.62 -47.18 -5.55
N LYS A 348 19.80 -46.21 -6.46
CA LYS A 348 20.35 -44.87 -6.20
C LYS A 348 19.55 -44.17 -5.09
N LYS A 349 20.03 -44.24 -3.85
CA LYS A 349 19.75 -43.24 -2.81
C LYS A 349 20.98 -42.34 -2.72
N ARG A 350 20.83 -41.09 -3.18
CA ARG A 350 21.79 -40.03 -2.92
C ARG A 350 21.82 -39.78 -1.40
N PRO A 351 22.98 -39.77 -0.74
CA PRO A 351 23.05 -39.29 0.63
C PRO A 351 22.76 -37.78 0.61
N HIS A 352 21.71 -37.37 1.32
CA HIS A 352 21.49 -35.97 1.66
C HIS A 352 22.68 -35.53 2.51
N ALA A 353 23.49 -34.62 1.95
CA ALA A 353 24.46 -33.88 2.71
C ALA A 353 23.69 -33.00 3.69
N ASP A 354 23.86 -33.31 4.96
CA ASP A 354 23.41 -32.55 6.11
C ASP A 354 24.22 -31.25 6.15
N LEU A 355 23.78 -30.25 5.38
CA LEU A 355 24.28 -28.89 5.47
C LEU A 355 23.43 -28.19 6.53
N SER A 356 23.85 -28.35 7.78
CA SER A 356 23.56 -27.42 8.87
C SER A 356 24.05 -26.04 8.43
N SER A 357 23.16 -25.31 7.77
CA SER A 357 23.31 -23.89 7.51
C SER A 357 22.87 -23.19 8.79
N ASP A 358 23.83 -22.99 9.69
CA ASP A 358 23.74 -21.96 10.72
C ASP A 358 23.68 -20.60 10.00
N GLU A 359 22.51 -20.29 9.43
CA GLU A 359 22.08 -18.95 9.09
C GLU A 359 21.97 -18.22 10.43
N ALA A 360 23.10 -17.70 10.89
CA ALA A 360 23.15 -16.70 11.92
C ALA A 360 22.27 -15.54 11.45
N ASP A 361 21.02 -15.56 11.91
CA ASP A 361 20.05 -14.49 11.79
C ASP A 361 20.67 -13.30 12.50
N SER A 362 21.47 -12.56 11.72
CA SER A 362 22.19 -11.40 12.18
C SER A 362 21.11 -10.33 12.32
N ASP A 363 20.48 -10.32 13.50
CA ASP A 363 19.67 -9.25 14.09
C ASP A 363 20.51 -7.98 14.30
N ASP A 364 21.36 -7.63 13.32
CA ASP A 364 21.78 -6.26 13.08
C ASP A 364 20.56 -5.53 12.52
N ASP A 365 19.56 -5.42 13.39
CA ASP A 365 18.45 -4.56 13.20
C ASP A 365 19.03 -3.17 13.01
N ASP A 366 18.89 -2.62 11.79
CA ASP A 366 19.07 -1.19 11.54
C ASP A 366 18.13 -0.39 12.47
N THR A 367 18.51 -0.28 13.74
CA THR A 367 17.75 0.37 14.79
C THR A 367 17.89 1.85 14.57
N LEU A 368 16.81 2.48 14.08
CA LEU A 368 16.76 3.92 13.93
C LEU A 368 16.78 4.59 15.30
N LEU A 369 17.82 5.40 15.55
CA LEU A 369 17.93 6.16 16.77
C LEU A 369 16.96 7.34 16.77
N ILE A 370 16.38 7.63 17.94
CA ILE A 370 15.46 8.76 18.10
C ILE A 370 16.14 10.11 17.81
N SER A 371 17.45 10.18 18.03
CA SER A 371 18.28 11.35 17.72
C SER A 371 18.25 11.72 16.23
N ASP A 372 18.14 10.73 15.34
CA ASP A 372 18.10 10.97 13.89
C ASP A 372 16.75 11.54 13.48
N VAL A 373 15.66 11.06 14.10
CA VAL A 373 14.31 11.59 13.92
C VAL A 373 14.26 13.05 14.37
N LEU A 374 14.75 13.36 15.56
CA LEU A 374 14.77 14.71 16.11
C LEU A 374 15.64 15.66 15.27
N ARG A 375 16.77 15.19 14.73
CA ARG A 375 17.63 15.99 13.86
C ARG A 375 16.96 16.35 12.55
N GLU A 376 16.24 15.41 11.92
CA GLU A 376 15.52 15.70 10.68
C GLU A 376 14.31 16.63 10.92
N LEU A 377 13.66 16.52 12.08
CA LEU A 377 12.61 17.46 12.49
C LEU A 377 13.17 18.85 12.76
N GLN A 378 14.29 18.95 13.48
CA GLN A 378 14.96 20.23 13.75
C GLN A 378 15.38 20.93 12.46
N ALA A 379 15.91 20.20 11.48
CA ALA A 379 16.28 20.75 10.19
C ALA A 379 15.09 21.34 9.42
N LYS A 380 13.89 20.76 9.58
CA LYS A 380 12.67 21.22 8.90
C LYS A 380 11.92 22.30 9.68
N PHE A 381 11.99 22.28 11.00
CA PHE A 381 11.17 23.09 11.89
C PHE A 381 12.00 23.62 13.07
N PRO A 382 12.97 24.51 12.81
CA PRO A 382 13.92 24.96 13.83
C PRO A 382 13.25 25.72 14.99
N ALA A 383 12.09 26.32 14.76
CA ALA A 383 11.34 27.09 15.77
C ALA A 383 10.76 26.23 16.91
N LEU A 384 10.60 24.91 16.70
CA LEU A 384 10.06 23.99 17.71
C LEU A 384 11.14 23.37 18.61
N ASP A 385 12.41 23.62 18.29
CA ASP A 385 13.60 23.15 19.00
C ASP A 385 13.50 21.68 19.45
N TYR A 386 13.38 20.77 18.49
CA TYR A 386 13.18 19.33 18.75
C TYR A 386 14.34 18.68 19.51
N LEU A 387 15.55 19.23 19.41
CA LEU A 387 16.73 18.66 20.06
C LEU A 387 16.65 18.75 21.59
N GLN A 388 15.89 19.69 22.15
CA GLN A 388 15.70 19.82 23.60
C GLN A 388 15.06 18.57 24.23
N TYR A 389 14.26 17.82 23.46
CA TYR A 389 13.55 16.63 23.95
C TYR A 389 14.41 15.37 23.94
N ALA A 390 15.60 15.38 23.33
CA ALA A 390 16.43 14.19 23.16
C ALA A 390 16.80 13.54 24.51
N ASN A 391 17.28 14.35 25.45
CA ASN A 391 17.69 13.86 26.77
C ASN A 391 16.50 13.35 27.59
N VAL A 392 15.34 14.01 27.48
CA VAL A 392 14.12 13.61 28.21
C VAL A 392 13.60 12.27 27.69
N LEU A 393 13.53 12.11 26.36
CA LEU A 393 13.13 10.84 25.74
C LEU A 393 14.07 9.69 26.13
N GLN A 394 15.38 9.94 26.10
CA GLN A 394 16.37 8.95 26.49
C GLN A 394 16.27 8.59 27.99
N ALA A 395 16.02 9.57 28.86
CA ALA A 395 15.79 9.33 30.29
C ALA A 395 14.52 8.50 30.56
N GLN A 396 13.53 8.58 29.66
CA GLN A 396 12.33 7.74 29.69
C GLN A 396 12.52 6.36 29.02
N GLY A 397 13.75 6.02 28.60
CA GLY A 397 14.04 4.76 27.92
C GLY A 397 13.64 4.72 26.44
N ILE A 398 13.21 5.84 25.86
CA ILE A 398 12.82 5.96 24.46
C ILE A 398 14.07 6.29 23.62
N VAL A 399 14.88 5.27 23.33
CA VAL A 399 16.13 5.41 22.57
C VAL A 399 15.91 5.23 21.07
N TYR A 400 14.94 4.40 20.68
CA TYR A 400 14.69 4.02 19.29
C TYR A 400 13.40 4.63 18.74
N ALA A 401 13.39 4.89 17.43
CA ALA A 401 12.24 5.44 16.73
C ALA A 401 11.00 4.52 16.75
N SER A 402 11.21 3.20 16.81
CA SER A 402 10.14 2.22 16.97
C SER A 402 9.46 2.35 18.33
N SER A 403 10.24 2.38 19.42
CA SER A 403 9.73 2.52 20.79
C SER A 403 8.95 3.82 21.02
N ALA A 404 9.25 4.87 20.26
CA ALA A 404 8.49 6.12 20.32
C ALA A 404 7.04 5.98 19.81
N LEU A 405 6.70 4.93 19.07
CA LEU A 405 5.34 4.73 18.55
C LEU A 405 4.40 4.05 19.55
N ASP A 406 4.94 3.50 20.64
CA ASP A 406 4.17 2.77 21.65
C ASP A 406 3.50 3.71 22.66
N PHE A 407 3.84 5.00 22.63
CA PHE A 407 3.31 6.02 23.54
C PHE A 407 2.27 6.90 22.85
N ASP A 408 1.23 7.24 23.59
CA ASP A 408 0.15 8.09 23.08
C ASP A 408 0.52 9.58 23.12
N HIS A 409 -0.35 10.40 22.51
CA HIS A 409 -0.16 11.84 22.47
C HIS A 409 -0.16 12.47 23.88
N ALA A 410 -0.94 11.92 24.81
CA ALA A 410 -1.04 12.43 26.17
C ALA A 410 0.27 12.23 26.95
N TYR A 411 0.95 11.09 26.77
CA TYR A 411 2.24 10.79 27.37
C TYR A 411 3.31 11.81 26.96
N TYR A 412 3.41 12.13 25.66
CA TYR A 412 4.38 13.12 25.18
C TYR A 412 4.15 14.52 25.75
N LYS A 413 2.88 14.87 25.95
CA LYS A 413 2.49 16.15 26.54
C LYS A 413 2.78 16.20 28.04
N ALA A 414 2.36 15.18 28.78
CA ALA A 414 2.43 15.16 30.24
C ALA A 414 3.82 14.81 30.79
N THR A 415 4.46 13.81 30.20
CA THR A 415 5.72 13.23 30.71
C THR A 415 6.94 13.86 30.03
N VAL A 416 6.90 14.01 28.71
CA VAL A 416 8.04 14.54 27.94
C VAL A 416 8.03 16.07 27.88
N GLY A 417 6.86 16.69 28.09
CA GLY A 417 6.69 18.14 28.02
C GLY A 417 6.76 18.71 26.61
N MET A 418 6.45 17.90 25.58
CA MET A 418 6.41 18.37 24.21
C MET A 418 5.23 19.31 23.98
N ALA A 419 5.45 20.36 23.18
CA ALA A 419 4.36 21.22 22.72
C ALA A 419 3.35 20.45 21.86
N ASP A 420 2.06 20.74 22.01
CA ASP A 420 0.95 20.02 21.36
C ASP A 420 1.14 19.92 19.83
N GLY A 421 1.55 21.01 19.18
CA GLY A 421 1.83 21.04 17.74
C GLY A 421 3.09 20.26 17.32
N ALA A 422 4.03 20.02 18.23
CA ALA A 422 5.26 19.28 17.95
C ALA A 422 5.05 17.76 18.02
N ILE A 423 4.15 17.28 18.89
CA ILE A 423 3.91 15.85 19.13
C ILE A 423 3.43 15.15 17.86
N GLY A 424 2.39 15.70 17.21
CA GLY A 424 1.83 15.10 15.98
C GLY A 424 2.87 15.00 14.86
N MET A 425 3.73 15.99 14.73
CA MET A 425 4.81 15.99 13.73
C MET A 425 5.91 14.98 14.08
N PHE A 426 6.25 14.87 15.36
CA PHE A 426 7.22 13.90 15.86
C PHE A 426 6.77 12.46 15.59
N ILE A 427 5.56 12.08 16.02
CA ILE A 427 5.01 10.73 15.83
C ILE A 427 4.92 10.40 14.33
N LYS A 428 4.39 11.32 13.51
CA LYS A 428 4.28 11.14 12.06
C LYS A 428 5.64 10.90 11.41
N LYS A 429 6.67 11.62 11.86
CA LYS A 429 8.01 11.53 11.31
C LYS A 429 8.74 10.25 11.75
N ALA A 430 8.63 9.86 13.03
CA ALA A 430 9.13 8.59 13.54
C ALA A 430 8.51 7.41 12.77
N LYS A 431 7.17 7.39 12.63
CA LYS A 431 6.43 6.36 11.87
C LYS A 431 6.93 6.27 10.43
N LYS A 432 7.13 7.41 9.77
CA LYS A 432 7.65 7.45 8.39
C LYS A 432 9.05 6.84 8.30
N MET A 433 9.98 7.24 9.17
CA MET A 433 11.36 6.74 9.11
C MET A 433 11.43 5.24 9.37
N VAL A 434 10.66 4.71 10.33
CA VAL A 434 10.55 3.27 10.61
C VAL A 434 10.01 2.51 9.39
N LYS A 435 9.01 3.04 8.68
CA LYS A 435 8.52 2.42 7.44
C LYS A 435 9.57 2.45 6.33
N ASP A 436 10.31 3.55 6.20
CA ASP A 436 11.33 3.71 5.15
C ASP A 436 12.50 2.73 5.36
N THR A 437 12.90 2.45 6.61
CA THR A 437 13.92 1.44 6.89
C THR A 437 13.43 0.01 6.65
N LYS A 438 12.20 -0.33 7.06
CA LYS A 438 11.60 -1.63 6.73
C LYS A 438 11.55 -1.88 5.21
N LYS A 439 11.11 -0.87 4.44
CA LYS A 439 11.09 -0.94 2.96
C LYS A 439 12.48 -1.08 2.36
N ALA A 440 13.48 -0.40 2.92
CA ALA A 440 14.86 -0.50 2.47
C ALA A 440 15.45 -1.91 2.71
N LYS A 441 15.07 -2.57 3.80
CA LYS A 441 15.46 -3.98 4.09
C LYS A 441 14.79 -4.95 3.12
N GLY A 442 13.46 -4.87 2.95
CA GLY A 442 12.72 -5.78 2.06
C GLY A 442 13.20 -5.73 0.59
N LYS A 443 13.61 -4.55 0.12
CA LYS A 443 14.13 -4.38 -1.25
C LYS A 443 15.49 -5.06 -1.49
N LYS A 444 16.29 -5.33 -0.45
CA LYS A 444 17.60 -5.99 -0.61
C LYS A 444 17.50 -7.51 -0.75
N ARG A 445 16.44 -8.15 -0.23
CA ARG A 445 16.28 -9.62 -0.29
C ARG A 445 15.78 -10.12 -1.65
N ALA A 446 15.05 -9.29 -2.41
CA ALA A 446 14.45 -9.70 -3.69
C ALA A 446 15.43 -9.73 -4.91
N ARG A 447 16.74 -9.60 -4.71
CA ARG A 447 17.71 -9.45 -5.80
C ARG A 447 18.99 -10.26 -5.64
N VAL A 448 18.89 -11.43 -4.98
CA VAL A 448 19.91 -12.47 -5.10
C VAL A 448 19.50 -13.36 -6.27
N ASP A 449 20.33 -13.32 -7.30
CA ASP A 449 20.12 -13.87 -8.63
C ASP A 449 19.80 -15.37 -8.62
N SER A 450 18.60 -15.72 -9.08
CA SER A 450 18.27 -17.04 -9.62
C SER A 450 18.79 -17.16 -11.06
N GLU A 451 20.11 -16.99 -11.25
CA GLU A 451 20.77 -17.03 -12.57
C GLU A 451 21.70 -18.24 -12.72
N SER A 452 21.40 -19.36 -12.04
CA SER A 452 22.21 -20.58 -12.08
C SER A 452 21.57 -21.82 -12.74
N ASP A 453 20.40 -21.72 -13.38
CA ASP A 453 19.71 -22.89 -13.98
C ASP A 453 19.44 -22.78 -15.50
N LYS A 454 20.45 -22.40 -16.29
CA LYS A 454 20.40 -22.58 -17.76
C LYS A 454 21.72 -23.11 -18.33
N GLU A 455 22.08 -24.33 -17.95
CA GLU A 455 22.87 -25.22 -18.81
C GLU A 455 22.28 -26.63 -18.76
N ASN A 456 21.41 -26.93 -19.75
CA ASN A 456 21.39 -28.20 -20.48
C ASN A 456 20.45 -28.12 -21.70
#